data_AF-A0A4S4DEI9-F1
#
_entry.id   AF-A0A4S4DEI9-F1
#
_cell.length_a   1.000
_cell.length_b   1.000
_cell.length_c   1.000
_cell.angle_alpha   90.00
_cell.angle_beta   90.00
_cell.angle_gamma   90.00
#
_symmetry.space_group_name_H-M   'P 1'
#
loop_
_entity.id
_entity.type
_entity.pdbx_description
1 polymer ?
#
loop_
_entity_poly.entity_id
_entity_poly.type
_entity_poly.pdbx_seq_one_letter_code
_entity_poly.pdbx_strand_id
1 'polypeptide(L)'
;MKRGINYEAWVFRKCCCTRTGYLLSIGIRIDRALCISGASLVVNSSWKNPSGEWHVGYKLVYELFTDTLTSRLKKERKKKWDEKHQEAIAEAVKCLDEFDKKHVKVEDANLKRAREDLQNKVDFLRKQADGYDDKGPVIDAVVWHDGELWRVALDTQS
;
A
#
# COMPACT_ATOMS: atom_id res chain seq x y z
N MET A 1 -15.16 12.98 -1.66
CA MET A 1 -14.10 13.88 -2.17
C MET A 1 -13.70 13.36 -3.55
N LYS A 2 -13.88 14.13 -4.62
CA LYS A 2 -13.56 13.70 -5.99
C LYS A 2 -12.09 14.00 -6.28
N ARG A 3 -11.30 13.00 -6.66
CA ARG A 3 -9.88 13.18 -7.02
C ARG A 3 -9.74 13.20 -8.54
N GLY A 4 -9.11 14.24 -9.07
CA GLY A 4 -8.93 14.43 -10.50
C GLY A 4 -7.56 13.94 -10.94
N ILE A 5 -7.52 13.06 -11.96
CA ILE A 5 -6.26 12.64 -12.57
C ILE A 5 -5.80 13.77 -13.50
N ASN A 6 -4.94 14.65 -12.99
CA ASN A 6 -4.62 15.90 -13.71
C ASN A 6 -3.37 15.84 -14.62
N TYR A 7 -2.59 14.76 -14.68
CA TYR A 7 -1.31 14.81 -15.40
C TYR A 7 -0.94 13.53 -16.17
N GLU A 8 -0.50 13.78 -17.42
CA GLU A 8 0.05 12.94 -18.50
C GLU A 8 -0.44 11.50 -18.67
N ALA A 9 -1.22 11.29 -19.74
CA ALA A 9 -1.47 9.98 -20.31
C ALA A 9 -0.20 9.48 -21.01
N TRP A 10 0.42 8.43 -20.47
CA TRP A 10 1.60 7.84 -21.08
C TRP A 10 1.17 6.94 -22.25
N VAL A 11 1.79 7.12 -23.40
CA VAL A 11 1.53 6.35 -24.62
C VAL A 11 2.41 5.10 -24.61
N PHE A 12 1.80 3.92 -24.49
CA PHE A 12 2.53 2.66 -24.64
C PHE A 12 2.21 2.02 -26.00
N ARG A 13 3.26 1.63 -26.74
CA ARG A 13 3.18 1.15 -28.14
C ARG A 13 2.68 -0.29 -28.31
N LYS A 14 2.42 -1.06 -27.26
CA LYS A 14 1.84 -2.41 -27.37
C LYS A 14 0.91 -2.73 -26.22
N CYS A 15 -0.36 -2.98 -26.52
CA CYS A 15 -1.34 -3.55 -25.61
C CYS A 15 -2.19 -4.55 -26.40
N CYS A 16 -2.04 -5.85 -26.14
CA CYS A 16 -2.87 -6.88 -26.74
C CYS A 16 -3.99 -7.24 -25.76
N CYS A 17 -5.23 -7.03 -26.16
CA CYS A 17 -6.41 -7.34 -25.36
C CYS A 17 -7.07 -8.60 -25.92
N THR A 18 -6.63 -9.78 -25.48
CA THR A 18 -7.29 -11.05 -25.81
C THR A 18 -7.70 -11.76 -24.53
N ARG A 19 -8.95 -11.49 -24.09
CA ARG A 19 -9.89 -12.29 -23.26
C ARG A 19 -9.41 -13.05 -22.02
N THR A 20 -8.15 -12.94 -21.66
CA THR A 20 -7.47 -13.53 -20.51
C THR A 20 -6.39 -12.51 -20.14
N GLY A 21 -6.30 -12.21 -18.85
CA GLY A 21 -5.62 -11.05 -18.29
C GLY A 21 -4.17 -10.84 -18.74
N TYR A 22 -3.63 -9.71 -18.29
CA TYR A 22 -2.26 -9.21 -18.49
C TYR A 22 -2.08 -8.32 -19.74
N LEU A 23 -2.16 -7.01 -19.52
CA LEU A 23 -1.66 -5.99 -20.45
C LEU A 23 -0.12 -5.99 -20.38
N LEU A 24 0.51 -6.55 -21.42
CA LEU A 24 1.96 -6.72 -21.55
C LEU A 24 2.69 -5.40 -21.83
N SER A 25 3.12 -4.78 -20.74
CA SER A 25 4.50 -4.30 -20.48
C SER A 25 4.60 -3.77 -19.05
N ILE A 26 3.48 -3.32 -18.48
CA ILE A 26 3.36 -2.84 -17.10
C ILE A 26 2.47 -3.74 -16.22
N GLY A 27 1.59 -4.59 -16.75
CA GLY A 27 0.84 -5.55 -15.92
C GLY A 27 -0.09 -4.88 -14.89
N ILE A 28 -1.00 -4.02 -15.35
CA ILE A 28 -2.03 -3.38 -14.51
C ILE A 28 -3.09 -4.42 -14.14
N ARG A 29 -3.42 -4.53 -12.85
CA ARG A 29 -4.55 -5.35 -12.40
C ARG A 29 -5.83 -4.55 -12.58
N ILE A 30 -6.73 -5.04 -13.43
CA ILE A 30 -8.02 -4.41 -13.72
C ILE A 30 -9.07 -5.02 -12.79
N ASP A 31 -9.73 -4.18 -11.99
CA ASP A 31 -10.94 -4.53 -11.26
C ASP A 31 -12.09 -3.69 -11.80
N ARG A 32 -13.21 -4.33 -12.15
CA ARG A 32 -14.31 -3.68 -12.88
C ARG A 32 -15.10 -2.69 -12.03
N ALA A 33 -14.86 -2.58 -10.72
CA ALA A 33 -15.78 -1.87 -9.84
C ALA A 33 -15.17 -0.71 -9.04
N LEU A 34 -13.94 -0.78 -8.50
CA LEU A 34 -13.42 0.29 -7.65
C LEU A 34 -11.89 0.40 -7.70
N CYS A 35 -11.40 1.63 -7.58
CA CYS A 35 -10.02 1.96 -7.24
C CYS A 35 -9.68 1.37 -5.86
N ILE A 36 -8.45 0.88 -5.66
CA ILE A 36 -8.07 0.33 -4.35
C ILE A 36 -8.14 1.40 -3.26
N SER A 37 -7.91 2.66 -3.61
CA SER A 37 -8.00 3.77 -2.67
C SER A 37 -9.45 4.13 -2.27
N GLY A 38 -10.47 3.50 -2.86
CA GLY A 38 -11.88 3.79 -2.60
C GLY A 38 -12.36 5.15 -3.14
N ALA A 39 -11.52 5.89 -3.87
CA ALA A 39 -11.90 7.17 -4.43
C ALA A 39 -12.51 7.05 -5.83
N SER A 40 -13.50 7.91 -6.09
CA SER A 40 -14.00 8.15 -7.44
C SER A 40 -12.95 8.93 -8.23
N LEU A 41 -12.40 8.30 -9.26
CA LEU A 41 -11.50 8.97 -10.21
C LEU A 41 -12.33 9.81 -11.18
N VAL A 42 -12.00 11.10 -11.26
CA VAL A 42 -12.56 11.99 -12.28
C VAL A 42 -11.65 11.93 -13.50
N VAL A 43 -12.21 11.39 -14.58
CA VAL A 43 -11.58 11.32 -15.89
C VAL A 43 -11.61 12.70 -16.54
N ASN A 44 -10.53 13.09 -17.20
CA ASN A 44 -10.45 14.36 -17.91
C ASN A 44 -11.35 14.31 -19.15
N SER A 45 -12.24 15.31 -19.30
CA SER A 45 -13.18 15.41 -20.42
C SER A 45 -12.51 15.62 -21.77
N SER A 46 -11.25 16.04 -21.81
CA SER A 46 -10.49 16.22 -23.06
C SER A 46 -9.95 14.90 -23.63
N TRP A 47 -9.99 13.80 -22.89
CA TRP A 47 -9.47 12.52 -23.37
C TRP A 47 -10.42 11.88 -24.38
N LYS A 48 -9.89 11.61 -25.57
CA LYS A 48 -10.62 10.87 -26.60
C LYS A 48 -10.83 9.44 -26.13
N ASN A 49 -12.07 8.98 -26.17
CA ASN A 49 -12.45 7.59 -25.93
C ASN A 49 -13.68 7.23 -26.79
N PRO A 50 -13.49 6.81 -28.06
CA PRO A 50 -14.59 6.51 -28.96
C PRO A 50 -15.48 5.35 -28.52
N SER A 51 -14.95 4.38 -27.76
CA SER A 51 -15.74 3.25 -27.26
C SER A 51 -16.57 3.61 -26.03
N GLY A 52 -16.20 4.66 -25.30
CA GLY A 52 -16.78 5.02 -24.00
C GLY A 52 -16.42 4.04 -22.87
N GLU A 53 -15.61 3.02 -23.15
CA GLU A 53 -15.20 2.03 -22.17
C GLU A 53 -13.96 2.51 -21.39
N TRP A 54 -14.03 2.42 -20.08
CA TRP A 54 -12.93 2.75 -19.17
C TRP A 54 -12.60 1.52 -18.33
N HIS A 55 -11.31 1.20 -18.23
CA HIS A 55 -10.83 0.15 -17.35
C HIS A 55 -10.07 0.76 -16.19
N VAL A 56 -10.55 0.49 -14.98
CA VAL A 56 -9.92 0.95 -13.74
C VAL A 56 -9.06 -0.17 -13.19
N GLY A 57 -7.90 0.18 -12.66
CA GLY A 57 -6.98 -0.76 -12.05
C GLY A 57 -6.01 -0.09 -11.10
N TYR A 58 -5.03 -0.86 -10.65
CA TYR A 58 -3.97 -0.35 -9.79
C TYR A 58 -2.64 -1.03 -10.09
N LYS A 59 -1.56 -0.42 -9.58
CA LYS A 59 -0.21 -0.96 -9.64
C LYS A 59 0.57 -0.62 -8.39
N LEU A 60 1.53 -1.47 -8.02
CA LEU A 60 2.51 -1.13 -7.00
C LEU A 60 3.57 -0.22 -7.60
N VAL A 61 3.82 0.92 -6.97
CA VAL A 61 4.78 1.92 -7.47
C VAL A 61 6.19 1.34 -7.58
N TYR A 62 6.56 0.42 -6.69
CA TYR A 62 7.86 -0.28 -6.75
C TYR A 62 8.04 -1.16 -7.99
N GLU A 63 6.95 -1.61 -8.62
CA GLU A 63 7.01 -2.36 -9.89
C GLU A 63 7.18 -1.44 -11.11
N LEU A 64 7.02 -0.12 -10.96
CA LEU A 64 7.20 0.87 -12.03
C LEU A 64 8.64 1.39 -12.12
N PHE A 65 9.44 1.20 -11.06
CA PHE A 65 10.78 1.76 -10.94
C PHE A 65 11.86 0.68 -11.02
N THR A 66 13.10 1.11 -11.25
CA THR A 66 14.25 0.20 -11.26
C THR A 66 14.53 -0.36 -9.87
N ASP A 67 15.08 -1.57 -9.83
CA ASP A 67 15.42 -2.25 -8.57
C ASP A 67 16.35 -1.41 -7.68
N THR A 68 17.27 -0.66 -8.28
CA THR A 68 18.19 0.24 -7.56
C THR A 68 17.45 1.35 -6.82
N LEU A 69 16.47 2.00 -7.48
CA LEU A 69 15.67 3.06 -6.87
C LEU A 69 14.75 2.48 -5.79
N THR A 70 14.07 1.38 -6.10
CA THR A 70 13.18 0.66 -5.18
C THR A 70 13.92 0.21 -3.92
N SER A 71 15.12 -0.37 -4.06
CA SER A 71 15.94 -0.83 -2.92
C SER A 71 16.36 0.32 -2.00
N ARG A 72 16.77 1.46 -2.58
CA ARG A 72 17.10 2.66 -1.81
C ARG A 72 15.90 3.19 -1.03
N LEU A 73 14.74 3.28 -1.67
CA LEU A 73 13.50 3.74 -1.02
C LEU A 73 13.04 2.80 0.09
N LYS A 74 13.09 1.49 -0.14
CA LYS A 74 12.76 0.47 0.87
C LYS A 74 13.67 0.59 2.09
N LYS A 75 14.96 0.83 1.90
CA LYS A 75 15.92 1.01 3.01
C LYS A 75 15.58 2.23 3.86
N GLU A 76 15.32 3.38 3.23
CA GLU A 76 14.95 4.60 3.94
C GLU A 76 13.63 4.46 4.72
N ARG A 77 12.64 3.79 4.13
CA ARG A 77 11.36 3.51 4.82
C ARG A 77 11.52 2.51 5.95
N LYS A 78 12.29 1.43 5.73
CA LYS A 78 12.59 0.45 6.76
C LYS A 78 13.27 1.10 7.95
N LYS A 79 14.25 1.98 7.73
CA LYS A 79 14.91 2.72 8.82
C LYS A 79 13.91 3.52 9.67
N LYS A 80 13.03 4.30 9.03
CA LYS A 80 11.98 5.06 9.73
C LYS A 80 10.98 4.16 10.46
N TRP A 81 10.68 2.99 9.89
CA TRP A 81 9.83 2.00 10.54
C TRP A 81 10.53 1.37 11.74
N ASP A 82 11.80 0.97 11.61
CA ASP A 82 12.62 0.38 12.67
C ASP A 82 12.71 1.35 13.86
N GLU A 83 12.97 2.63 13.63
CA GLU A 83 13.00 3.67 14.68
C GLU A 83 11.69 3.70 15.49
N LYS A 84 10.55 3.84 14.81
CA LYS A 84 9.23 3.86 15.46
C LYS A 84 8.87 2.53 16.12
N HIS A 85 9.30 1.42 15.53
CA HIS A 85 9.02 0.09 16.04
C HIS A 85 9.81 -0.19 17.32
N GLN A 86 11.08 0.23 17.38
CA GLN A 86 11.89 0.18 18.60
C GLN A 86 11.30 1.06 19.71
N GLU A 87 10.82 2.26 19.38
CA GLU A 87 10.11 3.12 20.34
C GLU A 87 8.86 2.41 20.91
N ALA A 88 8.04 1.79 20.06
CA ALA A 88 6.85 1.06 20.48
C ALA A 88 7.17 -0.17 21.35
N ILE A 89 8.24 -0.90 21.05
CA ILE A 89 8.73 -2.00 21.90
C ILE A 89 9.19 -1.47 23.25
N ALA A 90 9.99 -0.39 23.27
CA ALA A 90 10.49 0.19 24.50
C ALA A 90 9.34 0.68 25.41
N GLU A 91 8.32 1.30 24.82
CA GLU A 91 7.11 1.70 25.54
C GLU A 91 6.36 0.48 26.10
N ALA A 92 6.14 -0.56 25.30
CA ALA A 92 5.46 -1.78 25.75
C ALA A 92 6.21 -2.49 26.89
N VAL A 93 7.54 -2.58 26.81
CA VAL A 93 8.39 -3.13 27.87
C VAL A 93 8.30 -2.27 29.13
N LYS A 94 8.36 -0.94 28.98
CA LYS A 94 8.20 -0.03 30.12
C LYS A 94 6.85 -0.22 30.82
N CYS A 95 5.75 -0.37 30.07
CA CYS A 95 4.44 -0.65 30.64
C CYS A 95 4.42 -1.97 31.43
N LEU A 96 5.05 -3.02 30.90
CA LEU A 96 5.18 -4.31 31.59
C LEU A 96 6.00 -4.17 32.89
N ASP A 97 7.14 -3.49 32.84
CA ASP A 97 8.00 -3.26 34.00
C ASP A 97 7.29 -2.42 35.08
N GLU A 98 6.54 -1.40 34.69
CA GLU A 98 5.73 -0.60 35.60
C GLU A 98 4.61 -1.41 36.25
N PHE A 99 3.98 -2.31 35.49
CA PHE A 99 2.99 -3.24 36.01
C PHE A 99 3.61 -4.17 37.07
N ASP A 100 4.75 -4.78 36.76
CA ASP A 100 5.45 -5.70 37.66
C ASP A 100 5.94 -5.00 38.93
N LYS A 101 6.38 -3.74 38.84
CA LYS A 101 6.74 -2.91 40.01
C LYS A 101 5.55 -2.59 40.92
N LYS A 102 4.38 -2.30 40.33
CA LYS A 102 3.16 -1.96 41.08
C LYS A 102 2.50 -3.18 41.70
N HIS A 103 2.63 -4.35 41.06
CA HIS A 103 1.97 -5.59 41.46
C HIS A 103 2.98 -6.68 41.84
N VAL A 104 3.74 -6.45 42.92
CA VAL A 104 4.78 -7.38 43.43
C VAL A 104 4.19 -8.75 43.82
N LYS A 105 2.89 -8.85 44.12
CA LYS A 105 2.16 -10.10 44.34
C LYS A 105 0.95 -10.15 43.41
N VAL A 106 1.06 -10.94 42.33
CA VAL A 106 -0.01 -11.13 41.34
C VAL A 106 -0.82 -12.38 41.71
N GLU A 107 -1.59 -12.31 42.79
CA GLU A 107 -2.48 -13.42 43.23
C GLU A 107 -3.89 -13.31 42.62
N ASP A 108 -4.28 -12.11 42.16
CA ASP A 108 -5.56 -11.89 41.51
C ASP A 108 -5.53 -12.37 40.05
N ALA A 109 -6.52 -13.18 39.67
CA ALA A 109 -6.64 -13.75 38.33
C ALA A 109 -6.76 -12.68 37.22
N ASN A 110 -7.36 -11.52 37.50
CA ASN A 110 -7.46 -10.42 36.56
C ASN A 110 -6.10 -9.72 36.36
N LEU A 111 -5.31 -9.57 37.43
CA LEU A 111 -3.97 -9.01 37.33
C LEU A 111 -3.03 -9.93 36.55
N LYS A 112 -3.18 -11.26 36.72
CA LYS A 112 -2.42 -12.24 35.95
C LYS A 112 -2.72 -12.14 34.44
N ARG A 113 -4.00 -12.07 34.07
CA ARG A 113 -4.40 -11.87 32.66
C ARG A 113 -3.90 -10.56 32.09
N ALA A 114 -3.97 -9.47 32.86
CA ALA A 114 -3.48 -8.16 32.42
C ALA A 114 -1.96 -8.17 32.16
N ARG A 115 -1.20 -8.85 33.03
CA ARG A 115 0.24 -9.07 32.83
C ARG A 115 0.54 -9.89 31.58
N GLU A 116 -0.20 -10.99 31.38
CA GLU A 116 -0.09 -11.85 30.20
C GLU A 116 -0.39 -11.07 28.92
N ASP A 117 -1.39 -10.20 28.91
CA ASP A 117 -1.72 -9.35 27.75
C ASP A 117 -0.59 -8.35 27.42
N LEU A 118 0.00 -7.70 28.45
CA LEU A 118 1.16 -6.83 28.27
C LEU A 118 2.37 -7.60 27.71
N GLN A 119 2.62 -8.80 28.22
CA GLN A 119 3.68 -9.67 27.71
C GLN A 119 3.42 -10.09 26.26
N ASN A 120 2.18 -10.48 25.94
CA ASN A 120 1.76 -10.84 24.59
C ASN A 120 1.94 -9.68 23.61
N LYS A 121 1.66 -8.44 24.04
CA LYS A 121 1.90 -7.23 23.24
C LYS A 121 3.39 -7.06 22.93
N VAL A 122 4.27 -7.22 23.91
CA VAL A 122 5.72 -7.16 23.70
C VAL A 122 6.18 -8.24 22.73
N ASP A 123 5.73 -9.48 22.91
CA ASP A 123 6.12 -10.61 22.07
C ASP A 123 5.59 -10.49 20.64
N PHE A 124 4.36 -9.98 20.48
CA PHE A 124 3.79 -9.67 19.19
C PHE A 124 4.59 -8.61 18.45
N LEU A 125 4.93 -7.50 19.13
CA LEU A 125 5.73 -6.43 18.53
C LEU A 125 7.10 -6.97 18.11
N ARG A 126 7.80 -7.72 18.97
CA ARG A 126 9.10 -8.33 18.62
C ARG A 126 9.02 -9.24 17.39
N LYS A 127 7.98 -10.07 17.28
CA LYS A 127 7.77 -10.95 16.12
C LYS A 127 7.38 -10.22 14.84
N GLN A 128 6.78 -9.04 14.94
CA GLN A 128 6.32 -8.28 13.77
C GLN A 128 7.50 -7.87 12.86
N ALA A 129 8.69 -7.65 13.41
CA ALA A 129 9.88 -7.28 12.65
C ALA A 129 10.34 -8.38 11.66
N ASP A 130 10.13 -9.65 11.99
CA ASP A 130 10.56 -10.78 11.16
C ASP A 130 9.78 -10.87 9.85
N GLY A 131 8.53 -10.37 9.85
CA GLY A 131 7.62 -10.36 8.71
C GLY A 131 7.56 -9.04 7.95
N TYR A 132 8.44 -8.08 8.23
CA TYR A 132 8.38 -6.76 7.60
C TYR A 132 8.69 -6.82 6.09
N ASP A 133 7.67 -6.56 5.27
CA ASP A 133 7.79 -6.49 3.82
C ASP A 133 6.99 -5.30 3.26
N ASP A 134 7.70 -4.23 2.90
CA ASP A 134 7.11 -3.07 2.23
C ASP A 134 6.94 -3.35 0.73
N LYS A 135 5.69 -3.63 0.32
CA LYS A 135 5.28 -3.76 -1.09
C LYS A 135 5.22 -2.41 -1.82
N GLY A 136 5.35 -1.31 -1.08
CA GLY A 136 5.37 0.04 -1.60
C GLY A 136 3.97 0.63 -1.77
N PRO A 137 3.92 1.91 -2.17
CA PRO A 137 2.65 2.59 -2.44
C PRO A 137 1.87 1.92 -3.57
N VAL A 138 0.55 1.93 -3.45
CA VAL A 138 -0.37 1.56 -4.52
C VAL A 138 -0.74 2.83 -5.28
N ILE A 139 -0.72 2.79 -6.60
CA ILE A 139 -1.19 3.86 -7.47
C ILE A 139 -2.37 3.36 -8.30
N ASP A 140 -3.46 4.14 -8.33
CA ASP A 140 -4.62 3.84 -9.15
C ASP A 140 -4.36 4.25 -10.60
N ALA A 141 -4.93 3.49 -11.53
CA ALA A 141 -4.72 3.64 -12.95
C ALA A 141 -6.05 3.57 -13.71
N VAL A 142 -6.16 4.38 -14.77
CA VAL A 142 -7.25 4.31 -15.74
C VAL A 142 -6.65 4.00 -17.11
N VAL A 143 -7.23 3.01 -17.78
CA VAL A 143 -6.79 2.51 -19.09
C VAL A 143 -7.96 2.61 -20.06
N TRP A 144 -7.70 3.16 -21.24
CA TRP A 144 -8.71 3.30 -22.30
C TRP A 144 -8.07 3.28 -23.69
N HIS A 145 -8.89 3.13 -24.72
CA HIS A 145 -8.47 3.23 -26.11
C HIS A 145 -8.95 4.56 -26.70
N ASP A 146 -8.05 5.35 -27.28
CA ASP A 146 -8.41 6.69 -27.78
C ASP A 146 -8.87 6.74 -29.24
N GLY A 147 -8.89 5.59 -29.91
CA GLY A 147 -9.19 5.43 -31.32
C GLY A 147 -7.97 5.01 -32.15
N GLU A 148 -6.77 5.26 -31.66
CA GLU A 148 -5.50 4.91 -32.33
C GLU A 148 -4.64 3.99 -31.45
N LEU A 149 -4.54 4.28 -30.16
CA LEU A 149 -3.64 3.64 -29.21
C LEU A 149 -4.32 3.41 -27.85
N TRP A 150 -3.78 2.44 -27.11
CA TRP A 150 -4.11 2.27 -25.69
C TRP A 150 -3.37 3.31 -24.84
N ARG A 151 -4.12 4.01 -23.99
CA ARG A 151 -3.62 5.02 -23.06
C ARG A 151 -3.79 4.58 -21.62
N VAL A 152 -2.85 4.99 -20.78
CA VAL A 152 -2.90 4.81 -19.33
C VAL A 152 -2.65 6.15 -18.65
N ALA A 153 -3.47 6.49 -17.67
CA ALA A 153 -3.22 7.59 -16.75
C ALA A 153 -3.14 7.06 -15.31
N LEU A 154 -2.19 7.57 -14.53
CA LEU A 154 -1.96 7.19 -13.15
C LEU A 154 -2.37 8.33 -12.21
N ASP A 155 -3.07 8.03 -11.13
CA ASP A 155 -3.41 9.03 -10.12
C ASP A 155 -2.22 9.29 -9.20
N THR A 156 -1.47 10.35 -9.47
CA THR A 156 -0.32 10.76 -8.66
C THR A 156 -0.70 11.61 -7.45
N GLN A 157 -1.99 11.92 -7.27
CA GLN A 157 -2.46 12.74 -6.14
C GLN A 157 -2.91 11.84 -4.99
N SER A 158 -2.09 11.84 -3.93
CA SER A 158 -2.36 11.19 -2.65
C SER A 158 -3.09 12.14 -1.70
#